data_AF-A0A6A4VZN1-F1
#
_entry.id   AF-A0A6A4VZN1-F1
#
_cell.length_a   1.000
_cell.length_b   1.000
_cell.length_c   1.000
_cell.angle_alpha   90.00
_cell.angle_beta   90.00
_cell.angle_gamma   90.00
#
_symmetry.space_group_name_H-M   'P 1'
#
loop_
_entity.id
_entity.type
_entity.pdbx_description
1 polymer ?
#
loop_
_entity_poly.entity_id
_entity_poly.type
_entity_poly.pdbx_seq_one_letter_code
_entity_poly.pdbx_strand_id
1 'polypeptide(L)'
;MFIFLITYFTAFCLPCLSLFFHHDLTTRSHFSEIVKVRSNLFQINGIAKQPLELPEPQGPVVTLSEKVYVPIKEHPDFNFVGRILGPRGMTAKQLEQETGCKIMVRGRGSMRDKKKEEQNRGKPNWEHLSDELHVLITVEDSENRAAAKLQRAVDEIKKLLVPSVSGLWMKS
;
A
#
# COMPACT_ATOMS: atom_id res chain seq x y z
N MET A 1 34.39 26.11 -49.10
CA MET A 1 33.94 24.70 -49.08
C MET A 1 34.05 24.23 -47.63
N PHE A 2 32.89 23.96 -46.99
CA PHE A 2 32.69 23.51 -45.59
C PHE A 2 32.94 24.54 -44.47
N ILE A 3 31.92 25.29 -44.01
CA ILE A 3 30.81 24.91 -43.08
C ILE A 3 31.36 24.75 -41.65
N PHE A 4 31.37 25.83 -40.86
CA PHE A 4 30.44 26.07 -39.73
C PHE A 4 30.30 24.88 -38.75
N LEU A 5 30.98 24.96 -37.59
CA LEU A 5 30.36 24.81 -36.25
C LEU A 5 31.42 25.05 -35.14
N ILE A 6 31.76 26.32 -34.90
CA ILE A 6 32.22 26.80 -33.59
C ILE A 6 31.31 27.96 -33.23
N THR A 7 30.17 27.64 -32.65
CA THR A 7 29.33 28.54 -31.84
C THR A 7 28.37 27.64 -31.08
N TYR A 8 28.41 27.67 -29.75
CA TYR A 8 27.25 27.64 -28.84
C TYR A 8 27.80 27.58 -27.40
N PHE A 9 28.56 28.63 -27.07
CA PHE A 9 28.56 29.17 -25.72
C PHE A 9 27.79 30.50 -25.79
N THR A 10 27.01 30.78 -24.75
CA THR A 10 26.12 31.94 -24.55
C THR A 10 24.77 31.88 -25.28
N ALA A 11 23.70 31.62 -24.52
CA ALA A 11 22.73 32.65 -24.15
C ALA A 11 21.54 32.02 -23.41
N PHE A 12 21.36 32.49 -22.19
CA PHE A 12 20.14 32.38 -21.40
C PHE A 12 18.87 32.62 -22.24
N CYS A 13 17.89 31.73 -22.13
CA CYS A 13 16.49 32.15 -22.09
C CYS A 13 15.68 31.13 -21.27
N LEU A 14 15.67 31.33 -19.94
CA LEU A 14 14.45 31.06 -19.16
C LEU A 14 13.35 31.93 -19.78
N PRO A 15 12.31 31.32 -20.38
CA PRO A 15 11.05 31.23 -19.67
C PRO A 15 10.24 29.99 -20.11
N CYS A 16 10.71 28.78 -19.83
CA CYS A 16 9.92 27.56 -20.08
C CYS A 16 9.88 26.59 -18.89
N LEU A 17 10.13 27.09 -17.66
CA LEU A 17 9.93 26.33 -16.42
C LEU A 17 8.66 26.73 -15.65
N SER A 18 7.84 27.63 -16.18
CA SER A 18 6.57 28.02 -15.54
C SER A 18 5.34 27.24 -16.02
N LEU A 19 5.47 26.42 -17.08
CA LEU A 19 4.34 25.67 -17.66
C LEU A 19 4.27 24.19 -17.25
N PHE A 20 5.31 23.63 -16.62
CA PHE A 20 5.22 22.29 -16.02
C PHE A 20 4.82 22.30 -14.54
N PHE A 21 4.93 23.44 -13.85
CA PHE A 21 4.60 23.53 -12.42
C PHE A 21 3.13 23.89 -12.14
N HIS A 22 2.39 24.41 -13.13
CA HIS A 22 0.99 24.80 -12.92
C HIS A 22 -0.02 23.67 -13.15
N HIS A 23 0.37 22.55 -13.76
CA HIS A 23 -0.54 21.42 -13.98
C HIS A 23 -0.50 20.38 -12.84
N ASP A 24 0.43 20.52 -11.89
CA ASP A 24 0.60 19.60 -10.75
C ASP A 24 -0.09 20.07 -9.46
N LEU A 25 -0.64 21.30 -9.45
CA LEU A 25 -1.38 21.84 -8.31
C LEU A 25 -2.88 21.49 -8.37
N THR A 26 -3.45 21.29 -9.56
CA THR A 26 -4.87 20.91 -9.71
C THR A 26 -5.10 19.42 -9.44
N THR A 27 -4.13 18.55 -9.75
CA THR A 27 -4.22 17.10 -9.49
C THR A 27 -4.24 16.79 -7.99
N ARG A 28 -3.51 17.56 -7.17
CA ARG A 28 -3.45 17.39 -5.72
C ARG A 28 -4.77 17.68 -4.99
N SER A 29 -5.62 18.55 -5.54
CA SER A 29 -6.93 18.87 -4.96
C SER A 29 -7.93 17.72 -5.15
N HIS A 30 -7.92 17.08 -6.33
CA HIS A 30 -8.83 15.98 -6.66
C HIS A 30 -8.45 14.63 -6.06
N PHE A 31 -7.20 14.40 -5.63
CA PHE A 31 -6.85 13.14 -4.96
C PHE A 31 -7.61 12.95 -3.63
N SER A 32 -7.84 14.02 -2.87
CA SER A 32 -8.59 13.93 -1.61
C SER A 32 -10.06 13.61 -1.84
N GLU A 33 -10.66 14.17 -2.88
CA GLU A 33 -12.04 13.90 -3.29
C GLU A 33 -12.18 12.50 -3.88
N ILE A 34 -11.22 12.03 -4.67
CA ILE A 34 -11.19 10.66 -5.17
C ILE A 34 -11.08 9.66 -4.02
N VAL A 35 -10.24 9.91 -3.01
CA VAL A 35 -10.17 9.06 -1.82
C VAL A 35 -11.51 9.06 -1.11
N LYS A 36 -12.13 10.22 -0.84
CA LYS A 36 -13.44 10.32 -0.17
C LYS A 36 -14.56 9.61 -0.94
N VAL A 37 -14.67 9.84 -2.25
CA VAL A 37 -15.69 9.22 -3.11
C VAL A 37 -15.45 7.71 -3.20
N ARG A 38 -14.20 7.25 -3.24
CA ARG A 38 -13.86 5.82 -3.20
C ARG A 38 -14.10 5.20 -1.84
N SER A 39 -13.84 5.89 -0.72
CA SER A 39 -14.21 5.43 0.61
C SER A 39 -15.71 5.17 0.71
N ASN A 40 -16.53 6.00 0.06
CA ASN A 40 -17.97 5.77 -0.04
C ASN A 40 -18.32 4.60 -0.98
N LEU A 41 -17.57 4.40 -2.07
CA LEU A 41 -17.83 3.34 -3.07
C LEU A 41 -17.31 1.94 -2.65
N PHE A 42 -16.21 1.88 -1.89
CA PHE A 42 -15.61 0.66 -1.33
C PHE A 42 -16.25 0.25 0.00
N GLN A 43 -17.40 0.82 0.37
CA GLN A 43 -18.33 0.21 1.34
C GLN A 43 -18.92 -1.08 0.76
N ILE A 44 -18.09 -2.06 0.41
CA ILE A 44 -18.51 -3.35 -0.14
C ILE A 44 -19.08 -4.25 0.97
N ASN A 45 -19.85 -3.70 1.91
CA ASN A 45 -20.64 -4.47 2.90
C ASN A 45 -21.69 -3.66 3.68
N GLY A 46 -21.94 -2.38 3.40
CA GLY A 46 -23.00 -1.62 4.12
C GLY A 46 -22.82 -1.49 5.64
N ILE A 47 -21.67 -1.87 6.18
CA ILE A 47 -21.32 -1.65 7.58
C ILE A 47 -20.67 -0.27 7.65
N ALA A 48 -21.41 0.71 8.16
CA ALA A 48 -20.83 1.98 8.60
C ALA A 48 -19.70 1.64 9.59
N LYS A 49 -18.44 1.74 9.15
CA LYS A 49 -17.29 1.70 10.07
C LYS A 49 -17.49 2.89 11.01
N GLN A 50 -17.91 2.63 12.25
CA GLN A 50 -17.92 3.66 13.28
C GLN A 50 -16.54 4.32 13.30
N PRO A 51 -16.47 5.66 13.32
CA PRO A 51 -15.23 6.38 13.56
C PRO A 51 -14.59 5.78 14.81
N LEU A 52 -13.31 5.45 14.72
CA LEU A 52 -12.56 4.97 15.87
C LEU A 52 -12.55 6.10 16.91
N GLU A 53 -13.40 5.98 17.93
CA GLU A 53 -13.22 6.71 19.18
C GLU A 53 -11.97 6.14 19.84
N LEU A 54 -10.82 6.68 19.45
CA LEU A 54 -9.57 6.33 20.08
C LEU A 54 -9.55 6.98 21.47
N PRO A 55 -9.13 6.24 22.51
CA PRO A 55 -8.92 6.85 23.82
C PRO A 55 -7.88 7.96 23.72
N GLU A 56 -7.93 8.91 24.66
CA GLU A 56 -6.90 9.93 24.77
C GLU A 56 -5.51 9.28 24.84
N PRO A 57 -4.49 9.86 24.20
CA PRO A 57 -3.15 9.28 24.20
C PRO A 57 -2.61 9.23 25.63
N GLN A 58 -2.51 8.02 26.19
CA GLN A 58 -1.82 7.77 27.46
C GLN A 58 -0.48 7.10 27.21
N GLY A 59 0.58 7.70 27.75
CA GLY A 59 1.93 7.13 27.74
C GLY A 59 2.83 7.61 26.59
N PRO A 60 4.06 7.07 26.53
CA PRO A 60 5.03 7.41 25.49
C PRO A 60 4.59 6.87 24.12
N VAL A 61 5.10 7.48 23.06
CA VAL A 61 4.93 6.97 21.69
C VAL A 61 5.76 5.70 21.55
N VAL A 62 5.09 4.60 21.19
CA VAL A 62 5.71 3.29 20.95
C VAL A 62 5.47 2.86 19.51
N THR A 63 6.40 2.11 18.96
CA THR A 63 6.26 1.47 17.66
C THR A 63 5.91 0.00 17.86
N LEU A 64 4.68 -0.38 17.56
CA LEU A 64 4.25 -1.79 17.60
C LEU A 64 4.26 -2.36 16.18
N SER A 65 4.63 -3.63 16.06
CA SER A 65 4.59 -4.32 14.78
C SER A 65 4.02 -5.73 14.95
N GLU A 66 3.15 -6.13 14.02
CA GLU A 66 2.54 -7.45 14.00
C GLU A 66 2.74 -8.11 12.63
N LYS A 67 3.07 -9.40 12.65
CA LYS A 67 3.25 -10.21 11.45
C LYS A 67 2.05 -11.13 11.28
N VAL A 68 1.31 -10.95 10.19
CA VAL A 68 0.17 -11.79 9.81
C VAL A 68 0.57 -12.68 8.64
N TYR A 69 0.62 -14.00 8.87
CA TYR A 69 0.96 -14.96 7.82
C TYR A 69 -0.23 -15.20 6.87
N VAL A 70 0.07 -15.33 5.58
CA VAL A 70 -0.94 -15.59 4.54
C VAL A 70 -1.08 -17.11 4.34
N PRO A 71 -2.29 -17.69 4.38
CA PRO A 71 -2.52 -19.13 4.22
C PRO A 71 -2.42 -19.57 2.75
N ILE A 72 -1.25 -19.38 2.12
CA ILE A 72 -1.00 -19.79 0.72
C ILE A 72 -1.07 -21.32 0.52
N LYS A 73 -0.86 -22.10 1.59
CA LYS A 73 -0.90 -23.57 1.57
C LYS A 73 -2.32 -24.09 1.33
N GLU A 74 -3.33 -23.37 1.81
CA GLU A 74 -4.74 -23.75 1.69
C GLU A 74 -5.29 -23.38 0.31
N HIS A 75 -4.86 -22.25 -0.24
CA HIS A 75 -5.33 -21.73 -1.52
C HIS A 75 -4.16 -21.22 -2.38
N PRO A 76 -3.38 -22.12 -3.02
CA PRO A 76 -2.19 -21.73 -3.79
C PRO A 76 -2.51 -20.95 -5.06
N ASP A 77 -3.70 -21.14 -5.63
CA ASP A 77 -4.14 -20.47 -6.87
C ASP A 77 -4.73 -19.06 -6.62
N PHE A 78 -4.94 -18.68 -5.35
CA PHE A 78 -5.53 -17.40 -5.01
C PHE A 78 -4.45 -16.30 -4.84
N ASN A 79 -4.65 -15.18 -5.53
CA ASN A 79 -3.71 -14.06 -5.51
C ASN A 79 -3.95 -13.12 -4.32
N PHE A 80 -3.54 -13.54 -3.11
CA PHE A 80 -3.67 -12.73 -1.88
C PHE A 80 -2.99 -11.36 -1.98
N VAL A 81 -1.76 -11.31 -2.50
CA VAL A 81 -1.00 -10.05 -2.64
C VAL A 81 -1.75 -9.04 -3.51
N GLY A 82 -2.29 -9.52 -4.64
CA GLY A 82 -3.09 -8.68 -5.55
C GLY A 82 -4.38 -8.18 -4.90
N ARG A 83 -5.01 -9.01 -4.06
CA ARG A 83 -6.22 -8.64 -3.31
C ARG A 83 -5.94 -7.58 -2.23
N ILE A 84 -4.84 -7.72 -1.50
CA ILE A 84 -4.45 -6.81 -0.41
C ILE A 84 -4.01 -5.45 -0.97
N LEU A 85 -3.15 -5.44 -1.99
CA LEU A 85 -2.69 -4.20 -2.62
C LEU A 85 -3.81 -3.52 -3.41
N GLY A 86 -4.61 -4.32 -4.12
CA GLY A 86 -5.61 -3.81 -5.05
C GLY A 86 -4.98 -3.10 -6.26
N PRO A 87 -5.82 -2.48 -7.12
CA PRO A 87 -5.33 -1.78 -8.31
C PRO A 87 -4.38 -0.64 -7.92
N ARG A 88 -3.16 -0.66 -8.46
CA ARG A 88 -2.08 0.30 -8.18
C ARG A 88 -1.74 0.47 -6.68
N GLY A 89 -2.02 -0.53 -5.83
CA GLY A 89 -1.76 -0.42 -4.39
C GLY A 89 -2.74 0.50 -3.65
N MET A 90 -3.83 0.93 -4.29
CA MET A 90 -4.76 1.88 -3.69
C MET A 90 -5.47 1.31 -2.46
N THR A 91 -5.79 0.01 -2.45
CA THR A 91 -6.49 -0.64 -1.34
C THR A 91 -5.61 -0.67 -0.09
N ALA A 92 -4.35 -1.08 -0.23
CA ALA A 92 -3.39 -1.05 0.88
C ALA A 92 -3.20 0.38 1.39
N LYS A 93 -2.98 1.35 0.49
CA LYS A 93 -2.80 2.76 0.88
C LYS A 93 -4.02 3.34 1.60
N GLN A 94 -5.24 2.98 1.18
CA GLN A 94 -6.47 3.38 1.86
C GLN A 94 -6.55 2.74 3.24
N LEU A 95 -6.24 1.45 3.37
CA LEU A 95 -6.24 0.75 4.65
C LEU A 95 -5.21 1.36 5.63
N GLU A 96 -4.04 1.76 5.14
CA GLU A 96 -3.04 2.51 5.91
C GLU A 96 -3.59 3.86 6.40
N GLN A 97 -4.28 4.60 5.52
CA GLN A 97 -4.89 5.90 5.87
C GLN A 97 -6.04 5.78 6.88
N GLU A 98 -6.87 4.75 6.75
CA GLU A 98 -8.01 4.52 7.66
C GLU A 98 -7.59 4.05 9.04
N THR A 99 -6.58 3.18 9.12
CA THR A 99 -6.10 2.60 10.38
C THR A 99 -4.99 3.41 11.03
N GLY A 100 -4.30 4.27 10.27
CA GLY A 100 -3.10 4.94 10.71
C GLY A 100 -1.93 3.98 10.95
N CYS A 101 -1.97 2.79 10.35
CA CYS A 101 -0.91 1.80 10.38
C CYS A 101 -0.17 1.78 9.04
N LYS A 102 1.07 1.31 9.05
CA LYS A 102 1.89 1.04 7.87
C LYS A 102 1.80 -0.45 7.55
N ILE A 103 1.48 -0.78 6.30
CA ILE A 103 1.20 -2.15 5.85
C ILE A 103 2.22 -2.53 4.78
N MET A 104 3.03 -3.53 5.08
CA MET A 104 4.12 -3.97 4.21
C MET A 104 3.99 -5.47 3.92
N VAL A 105 3.78 -5.81 2.65
CA VAL A 105 3.83 -7.22 2.23
C VAL A 105 5.29 -7.65 2.12
N ARG A 106 5.65 -8.72 2.82
CA ARG A 106 7.00 -9.31 2.91
C ARG A 106 6.89 -10.84 2.79
N GLY A 107 8.01 -11.53 2.79
CA GLY A 107 8.02 -12.99 2.59
C GLY A 107 8.20 -13.43 1.15
N ARG A 108 8.27 -14.75 0.97
CA ARG A 108 8.38 -15.43 -0.32
C ARG A 108 7.13 -15.26 -1.16
N GLY A 109 7.26 -14.86 -2.41
CA GLY A 109 6.15 -14.58 -3.32
C GLY A 109 5.55 -13.19 -3.17
N SER A 110 6.19 -12.28 -2.42
CA SER A 110 5.78 -10.88 -2.36
C SER A 110 6.04 -10.16 -3.69
N MET A 111 6.99 -10.64 -4.49
CA MET A 111 7.30 -10.07 -5.80
C MET A 111 6.46 -10.73 -6.89
N ARG A 112 6.09 -9.92 -7.89
CA ARG A 112 5.44 -10.42 -9.11
C ARG A 112 6.35 -11.40 -9.88
N ASP A 113 7.64 -11.09 -9.95
CA ASP A 113 8.62 -11.85 -10.72
C ASP A 113 9.41 -12.81 -9.82
N LYS A 114 8.98 -14.08 -9.73
CA LYS A 114 9.67 -15.11 -8.91
C LYS A 114 11.16 -15.27 -9.23
N LYS A 115 11.54 -15.16 -10.51
CA LYS A 115 12.95 -15.27 -10.94
C LYS A 115 13.85 -14.18 -10.34
N LYS A 116 13.34 -12.94 -10.24
CA LYS A 116 14.08 -11.82 -9.65
C LYS A 116 14.14 -11.94 -8.13
N GLU A 117 13.09 -12.48 -7.53
CA GLU A 117 13.04 -12.73 -6.10
C GLU A 117 14.18 -13.67 -5.66
N GLU A 118 14.33 -14.79 -6.35
CA GLU A 118 15.34 -15.81 -6.01
C GLU A 118 16.77 -15.31 -6.22
N GLN A 119 17.01 -14.48 -7.24
CA GLN A 119 18.31 -13.84 -7.48
C GLN A 119 18.71 -12.80 -6.43
N ASN A 120 17.74 -12.23 -5.72
CA ASN A 120 17.99 -11.24 -4.65
C ASN A 120 17.97 -11.86 -3.26
N ARG A 121 17.66 -13.16 -3.16
CA ARG A 121 17.71 -13.90 -1.89
C ARG A 121 19.14 -13.92 -1.35
N GLY A 122 19.30 -13.56 -0.08
CA GLY A 122 20.60 -13.51 0.60
C GLY A 122 21.33 -12.17 0.50
N LYS A 123 20.73 -11.14 -0.14
CA LYS A 123 21.25 -9.77 -0.08
C LYS A 123 20.79 -9.06 1.20
N PRO A 124 21.58 -8.09 1.73
CA PRO A 124 21.10 -7.22 2.80
C PRO A 124 19.82 -6.50 2.35
N ASN A 125 18.86 -6.35 3.26
CA ASN A 125 17.47 -5.89 3.03
C ASN A 125 16.51 -6.91 2.37
N TRP A 126 16.99 -8.09 1.94
CA TRP A 126 16.16 -9.14 1.32
C TRP A 126 16.09 -10.42 2.15
N GLU A 127 16.53 -10.37 3.41
CA GLU A 127 16.47 -11.51 4.34
C GLU A 127 15.03 -12.01 4.51
N HIS A 128 14.05 -11.11 4.46
CA HIS A 128 12.63 -11.45 4.53
C HIS A 128 12.14 -12.39 3.42
N LEU A 129 12.92 -12.65 2.37
CA LEU A 129 12.56 -13.61 1.31
C LEU A 129 12.71 -15.07 1.75
N SER A 130 13.43 -15.35 2.84
CA SER A 130 13.48 -16.70 3.42
C SER A 130 12.16 -17.10 4.07
N ASP A 131 11.49 -16.14 4.70
CA ASP A 131 10.22 -16.29 5.41
C ASP A 131 9.04 -16.59 4.46
N GLU A 132 7.99 -17.20 5.00
CA GLU A 132 6.72 -17.38 4.29
C GLU A 132 6.04 -16.03 4.01
N LEU A 133 5.15 -15.97 3.01
CA LEU A 133 4.41 -14.75 2.67
C LEU A 133 3.65 -14.24 3.89
N HIS A 134 3.95 -13.00 4.29
CA HIS A 134 3.33 -12.37 5.44
C HIS A 134 3.15 -10.88 5.21
N VAL A 135 2.18 -10.32 5.91
CA VAL A 135 1.99 -8.87 5.97
C VAL A 135 2.50 -8.38 7.30
N LEU A 136 3.47 -7.46 7.26
CA LEU A 136 3.97 -6.74 8.41
C LEU A 136 3.14 -5.46 8.56
N ILE A 137 2.45 -5.36 9.67
CA ILE A 137 1.72 -4.15 10.07
C ILE A 137 2.59 -3.45 11.11
N THR A 138 2.79 -2.14 10.98
CA THR A 138 3.55 -1.33 11.93
C THR A 138 2.75 -0.10 12.29
N VAL A 139 2.63 0.21 13.57
CA VAL A 139 1.92 1.39 14.06
C VAL A 139 2.84 2.18 14.97
N GLU A 140 2.79 3.50 14.85
CA GLU A 140 3.53 4.44 15.68
C GLU A 140 2.52 5.34 16.38
N ASP A 141 2.26 5.08 17.65
CA ASP A 141 1.31 5.85 18.47
C ASP A 141 1.56 5.57 19.97
N SER A 142 0.80 6.22 20.86
CA SER A 142 0.70 5.83 22.26
C SER A 142 0.26 4.36 22.41
N GLU A 143 0.76 3.65 23.43
CA GLU A 143 0.54 2.21 23.62
C GLU A 143 -0.94 1.79 23.54
N ASN A 144 -1.82 2.52 24.21
CA ASN A 144 -3.26 2.25 24.23
C ASN A 144 -3.89 2.37 22.83
N ARG A 145 -3.57 3.45 22.10
CA ARG A 145 -4.07 3.69 20.73
C ARG A 145 -3.43 2.75 19.72
N ALA A 146 -2.14 2.46 19.88
CA ALA A 146 -1.37 1.58 19.02
C ALA A 146 -1.98 0.18 19.03
N ALA A 147 -2.29 -0.39 20.19
CA ALA A 147 -2.93 -1.69 20.31
C ALA A 147 -4.28 -1.74 19.59
N ALA A 148 -5.16 -0.76 19.81
CA ALA A 148 -6.48 -0.70 19.18
C ALA A 148 -6.39 -0.55 17.65
N LYS A 149 -5.48 0.30 17.15
CA LYS A 149 -5.23 0.48 15.72
C LYS A 149 -4.67 -0.79 15.08
N LEU A 150 -3.71 -1.42 15.74
CA LEU A 150 -3.06 -2.63 15.27
C LEU A 150 -4.07 -3.77 15.13
N GLN A 151 -4.87 -4.04 16.17
CA GLN A 151 -5.92 -5.06 16.13
C GLN A 151 -6.90 -4.82 14.98
N ARG A 152 -7.35 -3.57 14.78
CA ARG A 152 -8.26 -3.25 13.67
C ARG A 152 -7.62 -3.46 12.30
N ALA A 153 -6.35 -3.10 12.13
CA ALA A 153 -5.63 -3.36 10.89
C ALA A 153 -5.49 -4.87 10.64
N VAL A 154 -5.18 -5.65 11.67
CA VAL A 154 -5.09 -7.11 11.61
C VAL A 154 -6.43 -7.73 11.18
N ASP A 155 -7.53 -7.29 11.77
CA ASP A 155 -8.86 -7.81 11.45
C ASP A 155 -9.26 -7.51 10.00
N GLU A 156 -8.96 -6.31 9.50
CA GLU A 156 -9.20 -5.94 8.12
C GLU A 156 -8.36 -6.78 7.15
N ILE A 157 -7.08 -7.03 7.48
CA ILE A 157 -6.23 -7.92 6.68
C ILE A 157 -6.77 -9.34 6.71
N LYS A 158 -7.14 -9.88 7.89
CA LYS A 158 -7.71 -11.23 8.01
C LYS A 158 -8.94 -11.42 7.13
N LYS A 159 -9.82 -10.42 7.01
CA LYS A 159 -10.97 -10.45 6.09
C LYS A 159 -10.55 -10.58 4.62
N LEU A 160 -9.42 -9.99 4.23
CA LEU A 160 -8.86 -10.09 2.88
C LEU A 160 -8.14 -11.43 2.62
N LEU A 161 -7.73 -12.13 3.69
CA LEU A 161 -7.10 -13.44 3.62
C LEU A 161 -8.10 -14.60 3.48
N VAL A 162 -9.40 -14.32 3.57
CA VAL A 162 -10.44 -15.30 3.27
C VAL A 162 -10.83 -15.14 1.79
N PRO A 163 -10.62 -16.16 0.94
CA PRO A 163 -11.09 -16.09 -0.43
C PRO A 163 -12.62 -16.00 -0.42
N SER A 164 -13.19 -14.86 -0.82
CA SER A 164 -14.62 -14.77 -1.09
C SER A 164 -14.92 -15.71 -2.26
N VAL A 165 -15.85 -16.63 -2.07
CA VAL A 165 -16.32 -17.58 -3.10
C VAL A 165 -17.15 -16.84 -4.17
N SER A 166 -16.63 -15.75 -4.72
CA SER A 166 -17.25 -14.95 -5.77
C SER A 166 -17.00 -15.61 -7.12
N GLY A 167 -17.63 -16.78 -7.31
CA GLY A 167 -17.57 -17.56 -8.55
C GLY A 167 -18.51 -18.76 -8.60
N LEU A 168 -19.26 -19.06 -7.53
CA LEU A 168 -20.16 -20.23 -7.49
C LEU A 168 -21.56 -19.94 -8.07
N TRP A 169 -21.68 -19.24 -9.20
CA TRP A 169 -22.96 -19.04 -9.90
C TRP A 169 -22.78 -18.93 -11.42
N MET A 170 -22.28 -19.97 -12.09
CA MET A 170 -22.57 -20.29 -13.50
C MET A 170 -21.77 -21.52 -13.94
N LYS A 171 -22.22 -22.70 -13.52
CA LYS A 171 -22.11 -23.93 -14.31
C LYS A 171 -23.48 -24.60 -14.28
N SER A 172 -24.34 -24.17 -15.19
CA SER A 172 -25.49 -24.94 -15.67
C SER A 172 -25.35 -25.06 -17.18
#